data_AF-A0A7C0WHM1-F1
#
_entry.id   AF-A0A7C0WHM1-F1
#
_cell.length_a   1.000
_cell.length_b   1.000
_cell.length_c   1.000
_cell.angle_alpha   90.00
_cell.angle_beta   90.00
_cell.angle_gamma   90.00
#
_symmetry.space_group_name_H-M   'P 1'
#
loop_
_entity.id
_entity.type
_entity.pdbx_description
1 polymer ?
#
loop_
_entity_poly.entity_id
_entity_poly.type
_entity_poly.pdbx_seq_one_letter_code
_entity_poly.pdbx_strand_id
1 'polypeptide(L)'
;MAYQKIGIAGGGAWGTALAQAVIQSGRDVLLWAFEAETVRDINDAHVNRTYLPGIPLDPSLRATGELAGIAACDAILMVAP
;
A
#
# COMPACT_ATOMS: atom_id res chain seq x y z
N MET A 1 -1.22 23.23 2.13
CA MET A 1 -1.94 22.02 1.70
C MET A 1 -1.37 20.84 2.47
N ALA A 2 -2.20 19.98 3.06
CA ALA A 2 -1.73 18.79 3.78
C ALA A 2 -2.00 17.56 2.92
N TYR A 3 -0.98 16.72 2.71
CA TYR A 3 -1.08 15.49 1.91
C TYR A 3 -1.82 14.40 2.69
N GLN A 4 -3.14 14.27 2.55
CA GLN A 4 -3.92 13.33 3.35
C GLN A 4 -3.92 11.92 2.76
N LYS A 5 -4.04 11.81 1.43
CA LYS A 5 -4.04 10.52 0.73
C LYS A 5 -2.71 10.29 0.04
N ILE A 6 -2.02 9.22 0.40
CA ILE A 6 -0.70 8.86 -0.11
C ILE A 6 -0.79 7.61 -0.98
N GLY A 7 -0.33 7.73 -2.22
CA GLY A 7 -0.11 6.60 -3.11
C GLY A 7 1.26 5.99 -2.86
N ILE A 8 1.37 4.67 -2.84
CA ILE A 8 2.67 3.98 -2.76
C ILE A 8 2.80 3.08 -3.99
N ALA A 9 3.80 3.35 -4.84
CA ALA A 9 4.08 2.53 -6.01
C ALA A 9 5.12 1.46 -5.66
N GLY A 10 4.65 0.24 -5.39
CA GLY A 10 5.50 -0.94 -5.13
C GLY A 10 4.97 -1.80 -3.99
N GLY A 11 4.38 -2.95 -4.30
CA GLY A 11 3.80 -3.89 -3.34
C GLY A 11 4.78 -4.84 -2.63
N GLY A 12 6.09 -4.56 -2.70
CA GLY A 12 7.12 -5.37 -2.08
C GLY A 12 7.21 -5.20 -0.55
N ALA A 13 8.23 -5.81 0.06
CA ALA A 13 8.41 -5.81 1.52
C ALA A 13 8.49 -4.38 2.09
N TRP A 14 9.34 -3.55 1.49
CA TRP A 14 9.54 -2.16 1.91
C TRP A 14 8.31 -1.29 1.64
N GLY A 15 7.69 -1.39 0.46
CA GLY A 15 6.50 -0.59 0.16
C GLY A 15 5.31 -0.93 1.07
N THR A 16 5.15 -2.21 1.44
CA THR A 16 4.14 -2.64 2.42
C THR A 16 4.44 -2.11 3.82
N ALA A 17 5.70 -2.20 4.27
CA ALA A 17 6.09 -1.66 5.58
C ALA A 17 5.96 -0.12 5.63
N LEU A 18 6.29 0.56 4.54
CA LEU A 18 6.13 2.00 4.41
C LEU A 18 4.65 2.39 4.42
N ALA A 19 3.77 1.62 3.77
CA ALA A 19 2.33 1.82 3.83
C ALA A 19 1.81 1.79 5.27
N GLN A 20 2.26 0.82 6.06
CA GLN A 20 1.92 0.73 7.49
C GLN A 20 2.39 1.95 8.27
N ALA A 21 3.63 2.38 8.06
CA ALA A 21 4.18 3.56 8.75
C ALA A 21 3.41 4.85 8.40
N VAL A 22 3.00 4.99 7.13
CA VAL A 22 2.21 6.14 6.67
C VAL A 22 0.81 6.13 7.28
N ILE A 23 0.14 4.97 7.35
CA ILE A 23 -1.16 4.84 8.03
C ILE A 23 -1.05 5.21 9.51
N GLN A 24 -0.02 4.71 10.20
CA GLN A 24 0.23 5.03 11.61
C GLN A 24 0.50 6.52 11.85
N SER A 25 0.91 7.27 10.82
CA SER A 25 1.04 8.73 10.87
C SER A 25 -0.30 9.49 10.71
N GLY A 26 -1.41 8.77 10.58
CA GLY A 26 -2.77 9.33 10.47
C GLY A 26 -3.16 9.71 9.03
N ARG A 27 -2.66 8.99 8.03
CA ARG A 27 -2.94 9.25 6.60
C ARG A 27 -3.62 8.07 5.93
N ASP A 28 -4.38 8.34 4.88
CA ASP A 28 -4.96 7.31 4.03
C ASP A 28 -3.91 6.81 3.03
N VAL A 29 -3.85 5.50 2.80
CA VAL A 29 -2.88 4.89 1.89
C VAL A 29 -3.57 4.03 0.84
N LEU A 30 -3.13 4.20 -0.41
CA LEU A 30 -3.40 3.27 -1.50
C LEU A 30 -2.07 2.72 -2.02
N LEU A 31 -1.86 1.42 -1.84
CA LEU A 31 -0.67 0.71 -2.31
C LEU A 31 -0.93 0.13 -3.70
N TRP A 32 -0.08 0.44 -4.67
CA TRP A 32 -0.06 -0.27 -5.94
C TRP A 32 0.85 -1.49 -5.86
N ALA A 33 0.33 -2.64 -6.26
CA ALA A 33 1.06 -3.90 -6.39
C ALA A 33 0.82 -4.50 -7.79
N PHE A 34 1.86 -5.08 -8.38
CA PHE A 34 1.77 -5.68 -9.71
C PHE A 34 1.03 -7.02 -9.69
N GLU A 35 1.28 -7.83 -8.65
CA GLU A 35 0.70 -9.15 -8.47
C GLU A 35 -0.73 -9.06 -7.90
N ALA A 36 -1.70 -9.57 -8.65
CA ALA A 36 -3.11 -9.59 -8.21
C ALA A 36 -3.33 -10.38 -6.91
N GLU A 37 -2.48 -11.36 -6.62
CA GLU A 37 -2.51 -12.10 -5.35
C GLU A 37 -2.14 -11.21 -4.16
N THR A 38 -1.09 -10.40 -4.29
CA THR A 38 -0.71 -9.42 -3.26
C THR A 38 -1.83 -8.40 -3.02
N VAL A 39 -2.49 -7.94 -4.07
CA VAL A 39 -3.66 -7.05 -3.95
C VAL A 39 -4.78 -7.70 -3.14
N ARG A 40 -5.13 -8.96 -3.44
CA ARG A 40 -6.16 -9.72 -2.71
C ARG A 40 -5.77 -9.97 -1.26
N ASP A 41 -4.55 -10.44 -1.02
CA ASP A 41 -4.06 -10.73 0.33
C ASP A 41 -4.14 -9.50 1.25
N ILE A 42 -3.79 -8.32 0.73
CA ILE A 42 -3.83 -7.07 1.51
C ILE A 42 -5.27 -6.64 1.78
N ASN A 43 -6.15 -6.74 0.78
CA ASN A 43 -7.53 -6.26 0.90
C ASN A 43 -8.42 -7.20 1.71
N ASP A 44 -8.28 -8.52 1.53
CA ASP A 44 -9.19 -9.52 2.08
C ASP A 44 -8.68 -10.10 3.41
N ALA A 45 -7.36 -10.27 3.53
CA ALA A 45 -6.72 -10.92 4.68
C ALA A 45 -5.84 -9.97 5.51
N HIS A 46 -5.65 -8.73 5.08
CA HIS A 46 -4.80 -7.73 5.72
C HIS A 46 -3.41 -8.27 6.05
N VAL A 47 -2.80 -8.94 5.07
CA VAL A 47 -1.42 -9.45 5.10
C VAL A 47 -0.79 -9.28 3.73
N ASN A 48 0.54 -9.32 3.65
CA ASN A 48 1.24 -9.52 2.39
C ASN A 48 2.07 -10.80 2.51
N ARG A 49 1.47 -11.94 2.16
CA ARG A 49 2.09 -13.26 2.40
C ARG A 49 3.37 -13.44 1.60
N THR A 50 3.42 -12.88 0.41
CA THR A 50 4.55 -13.00 -0.52
C THR A 50 5.76 -12.19 -0.06
N TYR A 51 5.55 -10.91 0.30
CA TYR A 51 6.65 -9.97 0.50
C TYR A 51 6.87 -9.53 1.95
N LEU A 52 5.88 -9.69 2.85
CA LEU A 52 6.01 -9.35 4.26
C LEU A 52 5.26 -10.38 5.15
N PRO A 53 5.68 -11.65 5.13
CA PRO A 53 4.95 -12.73 5.81
C PRO A 53 4.92 -12.56 7.32
N GLY A 54 3.79 -12.94 7.94
CA GLY A 54 3.61 -12.96 9.39
C GLY A 54 3.33 -11.60 10.03
N ILE A 55 3.27 -10.51 9.25
CA ILE A 55 2.95 -9.17 9.74
C ILE A 55 1.49 -8.83 9.44
N PRO A 56 0.63 -8.64 10.46
CA PRO A 56 -0.71 -8.12 10.24
C PRO A 56 -0.65 -6.67 9.77
N LEU A 57 -1.44 -6.35 8.76
CA LEU A 57 -1.56 -5.01 8.20
C LEU A 57 -2.77 -4.29 8.81
N ASP A 58 -2.73 -2.95 8.79
CA ASP A 58 -3.85 -2.15 9.26
C ASP A 58 -5.09 -2.40 8.36
N PRO A 59 -6.28 -2.65 8.93
CA PRO A 59 -7.49 -2.92 8.15
C PRO A 59 -7.94 -1.77 7.23
N SER A 60 -7.40 -0.56 7.40
CA SER A 60 -7.63 0.58 6.51
C SER A 60 -6.74 0.56 5.27
N LEU A 61 -5.63 -0.21 5.25
CA LEU A 61 -4.75 -0.31 4.10
C LEU A 61 -5.49 -0.92 2.92
N ARG A 62 -5.44 -0.24 1.77
CA ARG A 62 -5.98 -0.76 0.51
C ARG A 62 -4.88 -0.92 -0.52
N ALA A 63 -4.98 -2.00 -1.28
CA ALA A 63 -4.12 -2.27 -2.43
C ALA A 63 -4.91 -2.22 -3.75
N THR A 64 -4.24 -1.86 -4.83
CA THR A 64 -4.78 -1.83 -6.20
C THR A 64 -3.76 -2.36 -7.20
N GLY A 65 -4.24 -3.03 -8.26
CA GLY A 65 -3.45 -3.36 -9.43
C GLY A 65 -3.34 -2.22 -10.44
N GLU A 66 -4.13 -1.16 -10.26
CA GLU A 66 -4.27 -0.06 -11.22
C GLU A 66 -3.42 1.15 -10.80
N LEU A 67 -2.38 1.47 -11.58
CA LEU A 67 -1.54 2.66 -11.36
C LEU A 67 -2.36 3.96 -11.38
N ALA A 68 -3.41 4.01 -12.21
CA ALA A 68 -4.32 5.15 -12.28
C ALA A 68 -4.98 5.45 -10.92
N GLY A 69 -5.16 4.44 -10.06
CA GLY A 69 -5.73 4.63 -8.72
C GLY A 69 -4.81 5.45 -7.80
N ILE A 70 -3.51 5.18 -7.82
CA ILE A 70 -2.55 5.93 -6.99
C ILE A 70 -2.22 7.30 -7.58
N ALA A 71 -2.37 7.50 -8.89
CA ALA A 71 -2.17 8.78 -9.56
C ALA A 71 -3.13 9.89 -9.07
N ALA A 72 -4.27 9.52 -8.48
CA ALA A 72 -5.25 10.45 -7.92
C ALA A 72 -4.97 10.83 -6.44
N CYS A 73 -3.86 10.38 -5.86
CA CYS A 73 -3.47 10.72 -4.48
C CYS A 73 -2.75 12.08 -4.41
N ASP A 74 -2.70 12.68 -3.21
CA ASP A 74 -2.08 13.99 -3.01
C ASP A 74 -0.56 13.96 -3.19
N ALA A 75 0.06 12.82 -2.88
CA ALA A 75 1.47 12.53 -3.11
C ALA A 75 1.68 11.03 -3.42
N ILE A 76 2.75 10.72 -4.13
CA ILE A 76 3.12 9.35 -4.49
C ILE A 76 4.55 9.05 -4.00
N LEU A 77 4.71 7.95 -3.26
CA LEU A 77 6.01 7.41 -2.89
C LEU A 77 6.37 6.28 -3.87
N MET A 78 7.40 6.52 -4.68
CA MET A 78 7.91 5.54 -5.65
C MET A 78 8.95 4.65 -4.98
N VAL A 79 8.62 3.38 -4.76
CA VAL A 79 9.45 2.41 -4.01
C VAL A 79 9.54 1.04 -4.69
N ALA A 80 9.14 0.97 -5.95
CA ALA A 80 9.40 -0.16 -6.82
C ALA A 80 10.87 -0.11 -7.32
N PRO A 81 11.55 -1.26 -7.45
CA PRO A 81 12.88 -1.34 -8.07
C PRO A 81 12.91 -0.87 -9.52
#